data_AF-A0A2N7WED0-F1
#
_entry.id   AF-A0A2N7WED0-F1
#
_cell.length_a   1.000
_cell.length_b   1.000
_cell.length_c   1.000
_cell.angle_alpha   90.00
_cell.angle_beta   90.00
_cell.angle_gamma   90.00
#
_symmetry.space_group_name_H-M   'P 1'
#
loop_
_entity.id
_entity.type
_entity.pdbx_description
1 polymer ?
#
loop_
_entity_poly.entity_id
_entity_poly.type
_entity_poly.pdbx_seq_one_letter_code
_entity_poly.pdbx_strand_id
1 'polypeptide(L)'
;MQDNSSGVRSGVASERAARAGIPGQIVLVLQGGGALGAYQVGVYEALHEAGIEPDWVIGTSIGAVNGAIIAGNPPGERLAQLDAFWSRVAARSATAGWLPAFDDWWRRASIFLQGIPTFFTPSPFAWLGVQAPLGRELASFYTTRPLRETLRDLVDFDYLNTGAVRLTVGAVHVANARMRYFTNRDVALSVDHVMASAAFPPGFPSVQLDGESYWDGGIYSNTPLEAVLDDRPRRSSVIFAVQLWPALGREPKSILEAMVRQRDIQYSSRAQSHLERQRQIHRLRHVIRELEQYIPEAMRDTQAVQDLLAWGCGTTMQVLELDAPSFGEDDFHKDIDFSASGIARRRTAGYDDTRRMLERAPWRETMDPMEGIAVYREAHGD
;
A
#
# COMPACT_ATOMS: atom_id res chain seq x y z
N MET A 1 50.05 -15.38 19.04
CA MET A 1 49.63 -15.14 17.64
C MET A 1 48.17 -14.75 17.71
N GLN A 2 47.90 -13.47 17.42
CA GLN A 2 46.64 -12.79 17.70
C GLN A 2 45.57 -13.10 16.66
N ASP A 3 44.36 -13.10 17.20
CA ASP A 3 43.04 -13.28 16.64
C ASP A 3 42.64 -12.09 15.73
N ASN A 4 42.00 -12.36 14.58
CA ASN A 4 41.58 -11.31 13.65
C ASN A 4 40.25 -11.68 12.96
N SER A 5 39.12 -11.44 13.64
CA SER A 5 37.79 -11.57 13.02
C SER A 5 36.72 -10.66 13.66
N SER A 6 36.97 -9.35 13.77
CA SER A 6 36.02 -8.39 14.37
C SER A 6 35.63 -7.18 13.49
N GLY A 7 35.80 -7.27 12.17
CA GLY A 7 35.70 -6.08 11.29
C GLY A 7 34.37 -5.80 10.55
N VAL A 8 33.38 -6.70 10.51
CA VAL A 8 32.29 -6.58 9.49
C VAL A 8 30.93 -6.16 10.05
N ARG A 9 30.72 -6.14 11.38
CA ARG A 9 29.39 -5.83 11.96
C ARG A 9 29.13 -4.38 12.36
N SER A 10 30.14 -3.49 12.31
CA SER A 10 30.00 -2.09 12.75
C SER A 10 29.59 -1.12 11.64
N GLY A 11 29.75 -1.48 10.35
CA GLY A 11 29.47 -0.58 9.22
C GLY A 11 27.99 -0.32 8.95
N VAL A 12 27.14 -1.34 9.05
CA VAL A 12 25.69 -1.24 8.72
C VAL A 12 24.91 -0.43 9.75
N ALA A 13 25.37 -0.41 11.01
CA ALA A 13 24.78 0.43 12.05
C ALA A 13 25.15 1.92 11.90
N SER A 14 26.29 2.21 11.27
CA SER A 14 26.81 3.56 11.08
C SER A 14 26.13 4.30 9.92
N GLU A 15 25.68 3.62 8.87
CA GLU A 15 24.95 4.26 7.75
C GLU A 15 23.47 4.54 8.09
N ARG A 16 22.88 3.78 9.02
CA ARG A 16 21.53 4.06 9.56
C ARG A 16 21.44 5.37 10.34
N ALA A 17 22.57 5.99 10.68
CA ALA A 17 22.67 7.15 11.55
C ALA A 17 22.45 8.52 10.86
N ALA A 18 22.29 8.57 9.53
CA ALA A 18 22.03 9.80 8.78
C ALA A 18 20.54 10.00 8.41
N ARG A 19 19.60 9.48 9.21
CA ARG A 19 18.16 9.72 9.01
C ARG A 19 17.86 11.20 9.23
N ALA A 20 16.94 11.77 8.46
CA ALA A 20 16.46 13.17 8.54
C ALA A 20 15.74 13.55 9.86
N GLY A 21 16.24 13.09 11.01
CA GLY A 21 15.65 13.29 12.33
C GLY A 21 14.33 12.53 12.54
N ILE A 22 14.05 11.47 11.75
CA ILE A 22 12.84 10.66 11.90
C ILE A 22 13.08 9.56 12.95
N PRO A 23 12.30 9.51 14.04
CA PRO A 23 12.48 8.50 15.08
C PRO A 23 12.00 7.12 14.64
N GLY A 24 12.72 6.08 15.06
CA GLY A 24 12.29 4.70 14.86
C GLY A 24 12.31 4.25 13.39
N GLN A 25 11.44 3.28 13.07
CA GLN A 25 11.30 2.67 11.76
C GLN A 25 10.50 3.56 10.80
N ILE A 26 10.95 3.71 9.56
CA ILE A 26 10.16 4.40 8.53
C ILE A 26 9.34 3.35 7.77
N VAL A 27 8.01 3.51 7.77
CA VAL A 27 7.08 2.61 7.11
C VAL A 27 6.30 3.36 6.05
N LEU A 28 6.23 2.81 4.85
CA LEU A 28 5.43 3.34 3.74
C LEU A 28 4.25 2.40 3.47
N VAL A 29 3.03 2.88 3.70
CA VAL A 29 1.79 2.12 3.49
C VAL A 29 1.12 2.62 2.21
N LEU A 30 0.95 1.74 1.23
CA LEU A 30 0.48 2.07 -0.11
C LEU A 30 -0.89 1.42 -0.39
N GLN A 31 -1.94 2.25 -0.44
CA GLN A 31 -3.31 1.80 -0.72
C GLN A 31 -3.47 1.27 -2.17
N GLY A 32 -4.43 0.38 -2.40
CA GLY A 32 -4.86 0.02 -3.75
C GLY A 32 -5.72 1.10 -4.43
N GLY A 33 -5.64 1.23 -5.76
CA GLY A 33 -6.40 2.23 -6.51
C GLY A 33 -6.12 2.34 -8.01
N GLY A 34 -5.53 1.32 -8.64
CA GLY A 34 -5.23 1.34 -10.08
C GLY A 34 -4.38 2.55 -10.48
N ALA A 35 -4.85 3.35 -11.44
CA ALA A 35 -4.12 4.52 -11.96
C ALA A 35 -3.82 5.58 -10.90
N LEU A 36 -4.62 5.62 -9.82
CA LEU A 36 -4.39 6.52 -8.70
C LEU A 36 -3.03 6.30 -8.04
N GLY A 37 -2.44 5.10 -8.18
CA GLY A 37 -1.11 4.77 -7.67
C GLY A 37 0.02 5.65 -8.19
N ALA A 38 -0.19 6.44 -9.25
CA ALA A 38 0.78 7.45 -9.70
C ALA A 38 1.07 8.51 -8.61
N TYR A 39 0.10 8.79 -7.75
CA TYR A 39 0.28 9.65 -6.57
C TYR A 39 1.37 9.09 -5.63
N GLN A 40 1.40 7.77 -5.42
CA GLN A 40 2.39 7.11 -4.57
C GLN A 40 3.82 7.26 -5.09
N VAL A 41 3.99 7.36 -6.42
CA VAL A 41 5.31 7.61 -7.03
C VAL A 41 5.82 8.97 -6.61
N GLY A 42 4.97 10.00 -6.68
CA GLY A 42 5.33 11.35 -6.24
C GLY A 42 5.64 11.43 -4.75
N VAL A 43 4.87 10.70 -3.93
CA VAL A 43 5.16 10.57 -2.50
C VAL A 43 6.56 9.98 -2.28
N TYR A 44 6.85 8.85 -2.91
CA TYR A 44 8.15 8.20 -2.78
C TYR A 44 9.29 9.06 -3.32
N GLU A 45 9.08 9.76 -4.44
CA GLU A 45 10.04 10.70 -5.03
C GLU A 45 10.44 11.81 -4.05
N ALA A 46 9.47 12.47 -3.43
CA ALA A 46 9.76 13.51 -2.43
C ALA A 46 10.48 12.95 -1.18
N LEU A 47 10.15 11.73 -0.74
CA LEU A 47 10.86 11.07 0.35
C LEU A 47 12.31 10.76 -0.04
N HIS A 48 12.51 10.17 -1.22
CA HIS A 48 13.82 9.77 -1.74
C HIS A 48 14.75 10.98 -1.90
N GLU A 49 14.28 12.07 -2.50
CA GLU A 49 15.05 13.31 -2.65
C GLU A 49 15.41 13.96 -1.32
N ALA A 50 14.57 13.79 -0.29
CA ALA A 50 14.85 14.23 1.07
C ALA A 50 15.81 13.28 1.84
N GLY A 51 16.29 12.20 1.21
CA GLY A 51 17.14 11.19 1.85
C GLY A 51 16.39 10.30 2.85
N ILE A 52 15.06 10.19 2.72
CA ILE A 52 14.19 9.40 3.59
C ILE A 52 13.84 8.10 2.88
N GLU A 53 14.46 7.01 3.32
CA GLU A 53 14.23 5.68 2.76
C GLU A 53 13.39 4.80 3.71
N PRO A 54 12.39 4.05 3.19
CA PRO A 54 11.57 3.18 4.03
C PRO A 54 12.36 1.95 4.48
N ASP A 55 12.22 1.58 5.75
CA ASP A 55 12.64 0.27 6.27
C ASP A 55 11.62 -0.81 5.90
N TRP A 56 10.36 -0.41 5.71
CA TRP A 56 9.24 -1.30 5.41
C TRP A 56 8.27 -0.64 4.44
N VAL A 57 7.97 -1.31 3.35
CA VAL A 57 6.86 -0.98 2.46
C VAL A 57 5.78 -2.04 2.59
N ILE A 58 4.54 -1.61 2.74
CA ILE A 58 3.37 -2.49 2.73
C ILE A 58 2.36 -1.97 1.71
N GLY A 59 1.91 -2.86 0.83
CA GLY A 59 1.08 -2.49 -0.30
C GLY A 59 -0.05 -3.46 -0.59
N THR A 60 -1.12 -2.91 -1.15
CA THR A 60 -2.25 -3.67 -1.70
C THR A 60 -2.47 -3.25 -3.15
N SER A 61 -2.74 -4.18 -4.07
CA SER A 61 -3.00 -3.89 -5.48
C SER A 61 -1.87 -3.09 -6.14
N ILE A 62 -2.16 -1.94 -6.77
CA ILE A 62 -1.13 -1.04 -7.31
C ILE A 62 -0.09 -0.62 -6.26
N GLY A 63 -0.49 -0.51 -4.98
CA GLY A 63 0.44 -0.26 -3.89
C GLY A 63 1.42 -1.41 -3.67
N ALA A 64 1.00 -2.66 -3.88
CA ALA A 64 1.90 -3.82 -3.85
C ALA A 64 2.86 -3.81 -5.05
N VAL A 65 2.42 -3.36 -6.22
CA VAL A 65 3.26 -3.20 -7.42
C VAL A 65 4.33 -2.14 -7.21
N ASN A 66 3.92 -0.91 -6.84
CA ASN A 66 4.86 0.17 -6.53
C ASN A 66 5.80 -0.24 -5.38
N GLY A 67 5.26 -0.89 -4.34
CA GLY A 67 6.04 -1.36 -3.20
C GLY A 67 7.06 -2.44 -3.56
N ALA A 68 6.72 -3.36 -4.47
CA ALA A 68 7.66 -4.36 -4.98
C ALA A 68 8.80 -3.73 -5.76
N ILE A 69 8.52 -2.71 -6.59
CA ILE A 69 9.55 -1.96 -7.32
C ILE A 69 10.45 -1.21 -6.34
N ILE A 70 9.90 -0.56 -5.30
CA ILE A 70 10.69 0.15 -4.28
C ILE A 70 11.55 -0.84 -3.48
N ALA A 71 10.99 -1.94 -2.99
CA ALA A 71 11.71 -2.87 -2.12
C ALA A 71 12.66 -3.81 -2.88
N GLY A 72 12.37 -4.11 -4.14
CA GLY A 72 13.14 -5.02 -4.99
C GLY A 72 14.22 -4.35 -5.83
N ASN A 73 14.54 -3.08 -5.57
CA ASN A 73 15.63 -2.37 -6.22
C ASN A 73 16.50 -1.60 -5.20
N PRO A 74 17.81 -1.45 -5.44
CA PRO A 74 18.67 -0.55 -4.66
C PRO A 74 18.18 0.91 -4.72
N PRO A 75 18.39 1.73 -3.67
CA PRO A 75 17.89 3.10 -3.60
C PRO A 75 18.08 3.94 -4.88
N GLY A 76 19.25 3.88 -5.51
CA GLY A 76 19.56 4.65 -6.72
C GLY A 76 18.82 4.23 -7.99
N GLU A 77 18.16 3.06 -8.01
CA GLU A 77 17.46 2.54 -9.19
C GLU A 77 15.93 2.61 -9.06
N ARG A 78 15.41 2.79 -7.84
CA ARG A 78 13.97 2.69 -7.55
C ARG A 78 13.12 3.65 -8.38
N LEU A 79 13.51 4.93 -8.47
CA LEU A 79 12.76 5.91 -9.25
C LEU A 79 12.80 5.61 -10.74
N ALA A 80 13.94 5.21 -11.28
CA ALA A 80 14.06 4.83 -12.68
C ALA A 80 13.17 3.63 -13.04
N GLN A 81 13.06 2.64 -12.15
CA GLN A 81 12.19 1.47 -12.35
C GLN A 81 10.71 1.81 -12.20
N LEU A 82 10.34 2.71 -11.29
CA LEU A 82 8.98 3.26 -11.19
C LEU A 82 8.63 4.01 -12.49
N ASP A 83 9.52 4.86 -12.98
CA ASP A 83 9.33 5.60 -14.24
C ASP A 83 9.16 4.66 -15.43
N ALA A 84 9.98 3.61 -15.51
CA ALA A 84 9.87 2.58 -16.55
C ALA A 84 8.51 1.85 -16.47
N PHE A 85 8.04 1.50 -15.28
CA PHE A 85 6.73 0.88 -15.09
C PHE A 85 5.61 1.79 -15.60
N TRP A 86 5.52 3.02 -15.06
CA TRP A 86 4.43 3.94 -15.38
C TRP A 86 4.47 4.41 -16.84
N SER A 87 5.65 4.53 -17.45
CA SER A 87 5.80 4.81 -18.89
C SER A 87 5.31 3.67 -19.77
N ARG A 88 5.64 2.41 -19.43
CA ARG A 88 5.14 1.22 -20.15
C ARG A 88 3.61 1.13 -20.07
N VAL A 89 3.03 1.46 -18.92
CA VAL A 89 1.57 1.49 -18.72
C VAL A 89 0.92 2.59 -19.55
N ALA A 90 1.46 3.82 -19.52
CA ALA A 90 0.95 4.94 -20.31
C ALA A 90 1.01 4.66 -21.83
N ALA A 91 2.13 4.10 -22.31
CA ALA A 91 2.30 3.76 -23.73
C ALA A 91 1.26 2.74 -24.22
N ARG A 92 0.98 1.70 -23.41
CA ARG A 92 -0.06 0.71 -23.73
C ARG A 92 -1.46 1.35 -23.77
N SER A 93 -1.75 2.27 -22.85
CA SER A 93 -3.01 3.02 -22.85
C SER A 93 -3.19 3.85 -24.13
N ALA A 94 -2.12 4.47 -24.65
CA ALA A 94 -2.19 5.23 -25.90
C ALA A 94 -2.43 4.33 -27.13
N THR A 95 -1.83 3.13 -27.17
CA THR A 95 -2.02 2.18 -28.27
C THR A 95 -3.41 1.53 -28.28
N ALA A 96 -4.06 1.41 -27.13
CA ALA A 96 -5.46 0.94 -27.04
C ALA A 96 -6.47 1.96 -27.60
N GLY A 97 -6.06 3.22 -27.78
CA GLY A 97 -6.88 4.32 -28.31
C GLY A 97 -7.10 4.32 -29.83
N TRP A 98 -6.63 3.31 -30.57
CA TRP A 98 -6.70 3.24 -32.04
C TRP A 98 -7.98 2.55 -32.59
N LEU A 99 -8.93 2.18 -31.73
CA LEU A 99 -10.27 1.74 -32.17
C LEU A 99 -11.12 2.99 -32.51
N PRO A 100 -11.72 3.07 -33.71
CA PRO A 100 -12.27 4.32 -34.25
C PRO A 100 -13.38 4.89 -33.36
N ALA A 101 -13.31 6.22 -33.20
CA ALA A 101 -14.26 7.07 -32.50
C ALA A 101 -15.69 6.89 -33.05
N PHE A 102 -16.50 6.10 -32.34
CA PHE A 102 -17.96 6.13 -32.43
C PHE A 102 -18.50 6.61 -31.08
N ASP A 103 -18.95 7.86 -31.09
CA ASP A 103 -19.72 8.63 -30.10
C ASP A 103 -19.57 8.32 -28.60
N ASP A 104 -19.12 9.36 -27.89
CA ASP A 104 -18.83 9.44 -26.45
C ASP A 104 -20.01 9.05 -25.54
N TRP A 105 -21.25 9.00 -26.05
CA TRP A 105 -22.44 8.58 -25.29
C TRP A 105 -22.62 7.05 -25.22
N TRP A 106 -22.34 6.33 -26.31
CA TRP A 106 -22.43 4.86 -26.32
C TRP A 106 -21.29 4.20 -25.56
N ARG A 107 -20.08 4.80 -25.56
CA ARG A 107 -18.97 4.36 -24.70
C ARG A 107 -19.29 4.53 -23.22
N ARG A 108 -19.99 5.61 -22.83
CA ARG A 108 -20.45 5.83 -21.45
C ARG A 108 -21.54 4.83 -21.01
N ALA A 109 -22.34 4.31 -21.95
CA ALA A 109 -23.41 3.34 -21.69
C ALA A 109 -22.97 1.86 -21.80
N SER A 110 -22.02 1.53 -22.69
CA SER A 110 -21.57 0.14 -22.93
C SER A 110 -20.57 -0.37 -21.90
N ILE A 111 -19.91 0.52 -21.16
CA ILE A 111 -19.07 0.19 -20.00
C ILE A 111 -19.86 -0.58 -18.93
N PHE A 112 -21.18 -0.33 -18.83
CA PHE A 112 -22.07 -1.04 -17.91
C PHE A 112 -22.44 -2.46 -18.33
N LEU A 113 -22.28 -2.83 -19.61
CA LEU A 113 -22.61 -4.18 -20.09
C LEU A 113 -21.37 -5.02 -20.46
N GLN A 114 -20.20 -4.42 -20.75
CA GLN A 114 -19.10 -5.17 -21.39
C GLN A 114 -17.66 -4.91 -20.87
N GLY A 115 -17.42 -3.97 -19.94
CA GLY A 115 -16.06 -3.71 -19.42
C GLY A 115 -15.14 -2.89 -20.37
N ILE A 116 -14.00 -2.41 -19.85
CA ILE A 116 -13.09 -1.43 -20.49
C ILE A 116 -11.78 -2.07 -21.01
N PRO A 117 -11.46 -1.96 -22.33
CA PRO A 117 -10.32 -2.64 -22.98
C PRO A 117 -8.89 -2.23 -22.56
N THR A 118 -8.69 -1.25 -21.68
CA THR A 118 -7.41 -0.55 -21.53
C THR A 118 -6.31 -1.35 -20.81
N PHE A 119 -6.65 -2.27 -19.90
CA PHE A 119 -5.63 -3.05 -19.18
C PHE A 119 -5.34 -4.38 -19.82
N PHE A 120 -6.28 -4.90 -20.62
CA PHE A 120 -6.35 -6.33 -20.70
C PHE A 120 -7.12 -6.87 -21.91
N THR A 121 -6.64 -8.02 -22.42
CA THR A 121 -7.20 -8.69 -23.59
C THR A 121 -8.52 -9.36 -23.22
N PRO A 122 -9.64 -9.10 -23.92
CA PRO A 122 -10.87 -9.84 -23.70
C PRO A 122 -10.56 -11.33 -23.71
N SER A 123 -10.92 -12.05 -22.64
CA SER A 123 -10.86 -13.51 -22.68
C SER A 123 -11.70 -13.97 -23.88
N PRO A 124 -11.18 -14.82 -24.79
CA PRO A 124 -11.98 -15.36 -25.89
C PRO A 124 -13.28 -16.04 -25.40
N PHE A 125 -13.27 -16.46 -24.14
CA PHE A 125 -14.35 -17.14 -23.46
C PHE A 125 -15.33 -16.21 -22.72
N ALA A 126 -15.04 -14.90 -22.59
CA ALA A 126 -15.98 -13.94 -22.00
C ALA A 126 -17.30 -13.84 -22.80
N TRP A 127 -17.26 -14.20 -24.08
CA TRP A 127 -18.42 -14.27 -24.98
C TRP A 127 -19.27 -15.54 -24.84
N LEU A 128 -18.81 -16.56 -24.07
CA LEU A 128 -19.62 -17.75 -23.75
C LEU A 128 -20.72 -17.47 -22.69
N GLY A 129 -20.77 -16.23 -22.18
CA GLY A 129 -21.74 -15.76 -21.19
C GLY A 129 -21.18 -15.81 -19.76
N VAL A 130 -21.62 -14.88 -18.90
CA VAL A 130 -21.14 -14.74 -17.50
C VAL A 130 -21.39 -15.97 -16.61
N GLN A 131 -22.17 -16.93 -17.08
CA GLN A 131 -22.45 -18.19 -16.38
C GLN A 131 -21.62 -19.38 -16.90
N ALA A 132 -20.75 -19.19 -17.89
CA ALA A 132 -19.95 -20.26 -18.45
C ALA A 132 -18.94 -20.82 -17.42
N PRO A 133 -18.80 -22.15 -17.29
CA PRO A 133 -17.84 -22.76 -16.37
C PRO A 133 -16.41 -22.70 -16.98
N LEU A 134 -15.75 -21.55 -16.83
CA LEU A 134 -14.43 -21.29 -17.43
C LEU A 134 -13.24 -21.85 -16.64
N GLY A 135 -13.46 -22.28 -15.40
CA GLY A 135 -12.39 -22.67 -14.48
C GLY A 135 -11.60 -21.46 -13.94
N ARG A 136 -10.78 -21.69 -12.91
CA ARG A 136 -10.18 -20.62 -12.09
C ARG A 136 -9.24 -19.68 -12.87
N GLU A 137 -8.55 -20.22 -13.86
CA GLU A 137 -7.54 -19.49 -14.64
C GLU A 137 -8.13 -18.57 -15.71
N LEU A 138 -9.39 -18.81 -16.10
CA LEU A 138 -10.07 -18.11 -17.20
C LEU A 138 -11.37 -17.42 -16.76
N ALA A 139 -11.77 -17.57 -15.49
CA ALA A 139 -12.92 -16.88 -14.89
C ALA A 139 -12.60 -15.40 -14.59
N SER A 140 -12.22 -14.67 -15.63
CA SER A 140 -11.90 -13.25 -15.59
C SER A 140 -12.15 -12.61 -16.94
N PHE A 141 -12.44 -11.31 -16.93
CA PHE A 141 -12.64 -10.59 -18.18
C PHE A 141 -11.36 -10.50 -19.01
N TYR A 142 -10.20 -10.60 -18.36
CA TYR A 142 -8.97 -10.42 -19.08
C TYR A 142 -7.72 -11.11 -18.50
N THR A 143 -6.58 -10.99 -19.22
CA THR A 143 -5.30 -11.63 -18.86
C THR A 143 -4.29 -10.67 -18.22
N THR A 144 -3.45 -11.20 -17.32
CA THR A 144 -2.43 -10.44 -16.56
C THR A 144 -0.99 -10.71 -16.97
N ARG A 145 -0.76 -11.44 -18.06
CA ARG A 145 0.59 -11.82 -18.52
C ARG A 145 1.52 -10.61 -18.73
N PRO A 146 1.09 -9.50 -19.37
CA PRO A 146 1.97 -8.36 -19.59
C PRO A 146 2.43 -7.68 -18.29
N LEU A 147 1.58 -7.65 -17.26
CA LEU A 147 1.95 -7.11 -15.95
C LEU A 147 2.98 -8.01 -15.27
N ARG A 148 2.77 -9.33 -15.30
CA ARG A 148 3.73 -10.31 -14.77
C ARG A 148 5.10 -10.19 -15.41
N GLU A 149 5.16 -10.08 -16.74
CA GLU A 149 6.41 -9.89 -17.48
C GLU A 149 7.08 -8.56 -17.10
N THR A 150 6.29 -7.48 -17.06
CA THR A 150 6.81 -6.17 -16.65
C THR A 150 7.39 -6.21 -15.23
N LEU A 151 6.73 -6.88 -14.28
CA LEU A 151 7.26 -7.01 -12.91
C LEU A 151 8.52 -7.88 -12.84
N ARG A 152 8.62 -8.93 -13.66
CA ARG A 152 9.85 -9.73 -13.73
C ARG A 152 11.04 -8.94 -14.28
N ASP A 153 10.79 -7.99 -15.17
CA ASP A 153 11.84 -7.14 -15.73
C ASP A 153 12.30 -6.03 -14.78
N LEU A 154 11.37 -5.48 -13.98
CA LEU A 154 11.60 -4.25 -13.19
C LEU A 154 11.86 -4.51 -11.70
N VAL A 155 11.72 -5.76 -11.24
CA VAL A 155 11.89 -6.13 -9.83
C VAL A 155 12.91 -7.26 -9.73
N ASP A 156 14.01 -7.01 -9.04
CA ASP A 156 14.95 -8.05 -8.64
C ASP A 156 14.40 -8.73 -7.36
N PHE A 157 13.77 -9.90 -7.56
CA PHE A 157 13.22 -10.68 -6.46
C PHE A 157 14.29 -11.33 -5.58
N ASP A 158 15.51 -11.54 -6.09
CA ASP A 158 16.61 -12.04 -5.27
C ASP A 158 17.09 -10.93 -4.33
N TYR A 159 17.25 -9.70 -4.85
CA TYR A 159 17.52 -8.52 -4.04
C TYR A 159 16.39 -8.25 -3.03
N LEU A 160 15.12 -8.31 -3.45
CA LEU A 160 13.95 -8.14 -2.58
C LEU A 160 14.01 -9.07 -1.36
N ASN A 161 14.40 -10.33 -1.57
CA ASN A 161 14.44 -11.35 -0.53
C ASN A 161 15.70 -11.29 0.34
N THR A 162 16.66 -10.40 0.07
CA THR A 162 17.72 -10.07 1.03
C THR A 162 17.18 -9.40 2.30
N GLY A 163 15.98 -8.80 2.22
CA GLY A 163 15.34 -8.11 3.34
C GLY A 163 15.89 -6.71 3.61
N ALA A 164 16.63 -6.12 2.66
CA ALA A 164 17.14 -4.75 2.76
C ALA A 164 16.02 -3.73 3.06
N VAL A 165 14.89 -3.90 2.37
CA VAL A 165 13.60 -3.28 2.71
C VAL A 165 12.61 -4.40 2.92
N ARG A 166 11.87 -4.36 4.04
CA ARG A 166 10.78 -5.32 4.23
C ARG A 166 9.65 -4.97 3.26
N LEU A 167 9.16 -5.96 2.52
CA LEU A 167 7.93 -5.84 1.74
C LEU A 167 6.85 -6.69 2.40
N THR A 168 5.64 -6.14 2.49
CA THR A 168 4.43 -6.91 2.82
C THR A 168 3.37 -6.66 1.75
N VAL A 169 2.77 -7.73 1.22
CA VAL A 169 1.68 -7.65 0.23
C VAL A 169 0.42 -8.31 0.77
N GLY A 170 -0.71 -7.63 0.60
CA GLY A 170 -2.01 -8.12 1.04
C GLY A 170 -2.79 -8.82 -0.08
N ALA A 171 -3.31 -10.02 0.19
CA ALA A 171 -4.25 -10.72 -0.70
C ALA A 171 -5.37 -11.41 0.09
N VAL A 172 -6.51 -11.67 -0.55
CA VAL A 172 -7.67 -12.33 0.05
C VAL A 172 -7.80 -13.74 -0.49
N HIS A 173 -7.95 -14.71 0.42
CA HIS A 173 -8.18 -16.09 0.04
C HIS A 173 -9.59 -16.27 -0.54
N VAL A 174 -9.68 -16.75 -1.78
CA VAL A 174 -10.91 -16.77 -2.58
C VAL A 174 -12.05 -17.56 -1.91
N ALA A 175 -11.75 -18.74 -1.35
CA ALA A 175 -12.80 -19.65 -0.88
C ALA A 175 -13.37 -19.31 0.50
N ASN A 176 -12.68 -18.50 1.31
CA ASN A 176 -13.05 -18.25 2.72
C ASN A 176 -12.98 -16.77 3.12
N ALA A 177 -12.66 -15.88 2.17
CA ALA A 177 -12.59 -14.43 2.35
C ALA A 177 -11.63 -13.95 3.45
N ARG A 178 -10.64 -14.76 3.85
CA ARG A 178 -9.64 -14.36 4.86
C ARG A 178 -8.53 -13.53 4.21
N MET A 179 -8.23 -12.40 4.84
CA MET A 179 -7.06 -11.59 4.51
C MET A 179 -5.77 -12.31 4.90
N ARG A 180 -4.79 -12.36 4.00
CA ARG A 180 -3.45 -12.88 4.23
C ARG A 180 -2.41 -11.85 3.81
N TYR A 181 -1.43 -11.63 4.68
CA TYR A 181 -0.30 -10.74 4.45
C TYR A 181 0.95 -11.59 4.24
N PHE A 182 1.54 -11.50 3.05
CA PHE A 182 2.80 -12.17 2.73
C PHE A 182 3.95 -11.19 2.89
N THR A 183 5.03 -11.57 3.56
CA THR A 183 6.18 -10.68 3.78
C THR A 183 7.50 -11.39 3.55
N ASN A 184 8.47 -10.68 2.96
CA ASN A 184 9.83 -11.20 2.69
C ASN A 184 10.62 -11.53 3.96
N ARG A 185 10.14 -11.10 5.13
CA ARG A 185 10.67 -11.52 6.43
C ARG A 185 10.34 -12.98 6.75
N ASP A 186 9.15 -13.44 6.35
CA ASP A 186 8.57 -14.71 6.81
C ASP A 186 8.61 -15.77 5.69
N VAL A 187 8.54 -15.36 4.42
CA VAL A 187 8.58 -16.24 3.24
C VAL A 187 9.32 -15.55 2.08
N ALA A 188 9.94 -16.32 1.19
CA ALA A 188 10.52 -15.76 -0.04
C ALA A 188 9.40 -15.26 -0.97
N LEU A 189 9.36 -13.96 -1.23
CA LEU A 189 8.38 -13.36 -2.13
C LEU A 189 8.79 -13.58 -3.58
N SER A 190 7.79 -13.81 -4.42
CA SER A 190 7.92 -13.98 -5.86
C SER A 190 6.96 -13.04 -6.58
N VAL A 191 7.09 -12.95 -7.91
CA VAL A 191 6.13 -12.20 -8.73
C VAL A 191 4.69 -12.62 -8.47
N ASP A 192 4.43 -13.90 -8.18
CA ASP A 192 3.08 -14.40 -7.91
C ASP A 192 2.44 -13.77 -6.67
N HIS A 193 3.23 -13.42 -5.66
CA HIS A 193 2.71 -12.76 -4.46
C HIS A 193 2.21 -11.35 -4.78
N VAL A 194 2.93 -10.62 -5.62
CA VAL A 194 2.53 -9.29 -6.11
C VAL A 194 1.32 -9.41 -7.04
N MET A 195 1.33 -10.40 -7.95
CA MET A 195 0.22 -10.67 -8.86
C MET A 195 -1.07 -11.03 -8.10
N ALA A 196 -0.97 -11.81 -7.03
CA ALA A 196 -2.12 -12.16 -6.18
C ALA A 196 -2.73 -10.90 -5.54
N SER A 197 -1.88 -9.99 -5.04
CA SER A 197 -2.33 -8.71 -4.48
C SER A 197 -2.95 -7.78 -5.53
N ALA A 198 -2.62 -7.92 -6.82
CA ALA A 198 -3.17 -7.14 -7.93
C ALA A 198 -4.28 -7.87 -8.73
N ALA A 199 -4.72 -9.04 -8.28
CA ALA A 199 -5.72 -9.86 -8.96
C ALA A 199 -7.15 -9.40 -8.64
N PHE A 200 -7.50 -8.17 -9.05
CA PHE A 200 -8.79 -7.53 -8.80
C PHE A 200 -9.95 -8.23 -9.55
N PRO A 201 -10.91 -8.85 -8.83
CA PRO A 201 -12.04 -9.54 -9.45
C PRO A 201 -13.17 -8.57 -9.85
N PRO A 202 -13.99 -8.89 -10.87
CA PRO A 202 -13.87 -10.02 -11.81
C PRO A 202 -12.92 -9.72 -12.99
N GLY A 203 -12.17 -8.62 -12.94
CA GLY A 203 -11.29 -8.20 -14.04
C GLY A 203 -10.14 -9.19 -14.28
N PHE A 204 -9.47 -9.62 -13.22
CA PHE A 204 -8.29 -10.47 -13.27
C PHE A 204 -8.54 -11.85 -12.65
N PRO A 205 -7.89 -12.92 -13.17
CA PRO A 205 -8.04 -14.26 -12.61
C PRO A 205 -7.35 -14.35 -11.25
N SER A 206 -7.82 -15.25 -10.39
CA SER A 206 -7.15 -15.53 -9.13
C SER A 206 -5.75 -16.09 -9.36
N VAL A 207 -4.81 -15.80 -8.47
CA VAL A 207 -3.45 -16.35 -8.50
C VAL A 207 -3.30 -17.46 -7.49
N GLN A 208 -2.61 -18.54 -7.87
CA GLN A 208 -2.32 -19.64 -6.96
C GLN A 208 -1.01 -19.40 -6.20
N LEU A 209 -1.09 -19.50 -4.88
CA LEU A 209 0.06 -19.48 -3.96
C LEU A 209 -0.09 -20.69 -3.04
N ASP A 210 0.91 -21.56 -2.99
CA ASP A 210 0.93 -22.77 -2.15
C ASP A 210 -0.33 -23.66 -2.30
N GLY A 211 -0.89 -23.75 -3.51
CA GLY A 211 -2.10 -24.54 -3.81
C GLY A 211 -3.43 -23.88 -3.40
N GLU A 212 -3.38 -22.68 -2.84
CA GLU A 212 -4.55 -21.87 -2.49
C GLU A 212 -4.74 -20.73 -3.50
N SER A 213 -5.98 -20.30 -3.71
CA SER A 213 -6.32 -19.24 -4.68
C SER A 213 -6.55 -17.91 -3.98
N TYR A 214 -5.95 -16.85 -4.53
CA TYR A 214 -5.97 -15.52 -3.97
C TYR A 214 -6.44 -14.46 -4.98
N TRP A 215 -7.16 -13.47 -4.46
CA TRP A 215 -7.53 -12.24 -5.15
C TRP A 215 -6.93 -11.01 -4.46
N ASP A 216 -7.06 -9.87 -5.12
CA ASP A 216 -6.63 -8.56 -4.63
C ASP A 216 -7.12 -8.30 -3.21
N GLY A 217 -6.20 -7.86 -2.35
CA GLY A 217 -6.49 -7.52 -0.96
C GLY A 217 -7.48 -6.35 -0.80
N GLY A 218 -7.55 -5.47 -1.79
CA GLY A 218 -8.31 -4.22 -1.77
C GLY A 218 -9.82 -4.42 -1.72
N ILE A 219 -10.31 -5.61 -2.08
CA ILE A 219 -11.73 -5.97 -1.91
C ILE A 219 -12.12 -6.17 -0.44
N TYR A 220 -11.14 -6.35 0.46
CA TYR A 220 -11.35 -6.57 1.89
C TYR A 220 -10.70 -5.47 2.74
N SER A 221 -9.40 -5.21 2.54
CA SER A 221 -8.62 -4.20 3.27
C SER A 221 -7.73 -3.43 2.30
N ASN A 222 -8.15 -2.21 1.92
CA ASN A 222 -7.46 -1.44 0.90
C ASN A 222 -6.22 -0.70 1.43
N THR A 223 -6.23 -0.26 2.69
CA THR A 223 -5.05 0.32 3.37
C THR A 223 -4.64 -0.59 4.54
N PRO A 224 -3.60 -1.40 4.38
CA PRO A 224 -3.25 -2.47 5.33
C PRO A 224 -2.49 -1.95 6.58
N LEU A 225 -2.89 -0.81 7.12
CA LEU A 225 -2.25 -0.16 8.27
C LEU A 225 -2.23 -1.05 9.51
N GLU A 226 -3.27 -1.85 9.69
CA GLU A 226 -3.42 -2.84 10.75
C GLU A 226 -2.25 -3.83 10.85
N ALA A 227 -1.72 -4.26 9.71
CA ALA A 227 -0.57 -5.17 9.69
C ALA A 227 0.69 -4.51 10.26
N VAL A 228 0.80 -3.18 10.18
CA VAL A 228 1.89 -2.40 10.79
C VAL A 228 1.67 -2.27 12.31
N LEU A 229 0.45 -1.91 12.71
CA LEU A 229 0.10 -1.67 14.12
C LEU A 229 0.15 -2.97 14.97
N ASP A 230 -0.17 -4.11 14.35
CA ASP A 230 -0.16 -5.43 15.00
C ASP A 230 1.14 -6.23 14.78
N ASP A 231 2.17 -5.64 14.17
CA ASP A 231 3.44 -6.32 13.88
C ASP A 231 4.12 -6.86 15.15
N ARG A 232 4.93 -7.92 15.00
CA ARG A 232 5.67 -8.54 16.11
C ARG A 232 7.11 -8.86 15.70
N PRO A 233 8.12 -8.45 16.50
CA PRO A 233 8.03 -7.50 17.61
C PRO A 233 7.68 -6.09 17.13
N ARG A 234 6.88 -5.35 17.92
CA ARG A 234 6.53 -3.96 17.59
C ARG A 234 7.76 -3.06 17.65
N ARG A 235 7.78 -2.05 16.78
CA ARG A 235 8.82 -1.02 16.76
C ARG A 235 8.18 0.35 16.73
N SER A 236 8.81 1.31 17.41
CA SER A 236 8.42 2.70 17.23
C SER A 236 8.61 3.07 15.76
N SER A 237 7.60 3.71 15.16
CA SER A 237 7.52 3.87 13.71
C SER A 237 6.94 5.22 13.32
N VAL A 238 7.49 5.82 12.26
CA VAL A 238 6.85 6.88 11.50
C VAL A 238 6.30 6.27 10.22
N ILE A 239 4.99 6.37 10.05
CA ILE A 239 4.23 5.63 9.04
C ILE A 239 3.65 6.63 8.05
N PHE A 240 4.16 6.68 6.84
CA PHE A 240 3.58 7.43 5.73
C PHE A 240 2.46 6.59 5.10
N ALA A 241 1.22 6.93 5.42
CA ALA A 241 0.03 6.25 4.95
C ALA A 241 -0.55 6.95 3.72
N VAL A 242 -0.30 6.39 2.54
CA VAL A 242 -0.70 6.96 1.26
C VAL A 242 -2.07 6.44 0.85
N GLN A 243 -3.08 7.29 0.91
CA GLN A 243 -4.48 6.98 0.62
C GLN A 243 -4.87 7.59 -0.73
N LEU A 244 -5.43 6.76 -1.60
CA LEU A 244 -5.84 7.10 -2.96
C LEU A 244 -7.34 7.41 -3.06
N TRP A 245 -8.15 6.89 -2.14
CA TRP A 245 -9.60 7.05 -2.14
C TRP A 245 -10.06 7.98 -1.01
N PRO A 246 -10.61 9.16 -1.33
CA PRO A 246 -10.99 10.14 -0.32
C PRO A 246 -12.16 9.63 0.52
N ALA A 247 -11.94 9.55 1.84
CA ALA A 247 -12.98 9.14 2.79
C ALA A 247 -14.07 10.20 2.94
N LEU A 248 -13.69 11.48 2.92
CA LEU A 248 -14.59 12.63 2.98
C LEU A 248 -14.88 13.15 1.58
N GLY A 249 -16.10 13.64 1.36
CA GLY A 249 -16.50 14.21 0.08
C GLY A 249 -17.89 14.83 0.16
N ARG A 250 -18.20 15.71 -0.80
CA ARG A 250 -19.51 16.37 -0.91
C ARG A 250 -20.65 15.39 -1.13
N GLU A 251 -21.84 15.75 -0.66
CA GLU A 251 -23.05 14.98 -0.93
C GLU A 251 -23.35 14.99 -2.44
N PRO A 252 -23.59 13.81 -3.06
CA PRO A 252 -23.80 13.74 -4.50
C PRO A 252 -25.14 14.36 -4.91
N LYS A 253 -25.12 15.16 -5.97
CA LYS A 253 -26.29 15.84 -6.53
C LYS A 253 -26.79 15.21 -7.83
N SER A 254 -26.09 14.19 -8.34
CA SER A 254 -26.47 13.43 -9.53
C SER A 254 -26.20 11.93 -9.35
N ILE A 255 -26.80 11.10 -10.19
CA ILE A 255 -26.56 9.64 -10.20
C ILE A 255 -25.07 9.35 -10.45
N LEU A 256 -24.44 10.12 -11.35
CA LEU A 256 -23.02 9.97 -11.65
C LEU A 256 -22.17 10.26 -10.42
N GLU A 257 -22.43 11.37 -9.73
CA GLU A 257 -21.75 11.72 -8.48
C GLU A 257 -21.99 10.67 -7.39
N ALA A 258 -23.21 10.11 -7.30
CA ALA A 258 -23.53 9.06 -6.34
C ALA A 258 -22.73 7.78 -6.60
N MET A 259 -22.54 7.40 -7.86
CA MET A 259 -21.70 6.25 -8.23
C MET A 259 -20.21 6.47 -7.95
N VAL A 260 -19.68 7.67 -8.21
CA VAL A 260 -18.30 8.03 -7.82
C VAL A 260 -18.16 7.94 -6.32
N ARG A 261 -19.07 8.58 -5.58
CA ARG A 261 -19.05 8.58 -4.12
C ARG A 261 -19.20 7.19 -3.53
N GLN A 262 -20.01 6.32 -4.13
CA GLN A 262 -20.13 4.92 -3.72
C GLN A 262 -18.79 4.19 -3.81
N ARG A 263 -18.05 4.35 -4.93
CA ARG A 263 -16.71 3.74 -5.07
C ARG A 263 -15.71 4.35 -4.09
N ASP A 264 -15.72 5.67 -3.92
CA ASP A 264 -14.90 6.34 -2.93
C ASP A 264 -15.13 5.76 -1.53
N ILE A 265 -16.38 5.60 -1.10
CA ILE A 265 -16.72 4.99 0.19
C ILE A 265 -16.31 3.52 0.23
N GLN A 266 -16.58 2.75 -0.83
CA GLN A 266 -16.30 1.31 -0.89
C GLN A 266 -14.81 1.00 -0.75
N TYR A 267 -13.95 1.80 -1.41
CA TYR A 267 -12.50 1.62 -1.39
C TYR A 267 -11.78 2.57 -0.44
N SER A 268 -12.49 3.53 0.17
CA SER A 268 -11.97 4.31 1.29
C SER A 268 -11.61 3.34 2.40
N SER A 269 -10.47 3.60 3.02
CA SER A 269 -10.08 2.75 4.14
C SER A 269 -11.01 3.01 5.32
N ARG A 270 -11.42 1.94 5.99
CA ARG A 270 -11.92 1.99 7.38
C ARG A 270 -10.81 2.36 8.38
N ALA A 271 -9.69 2.91 7.89
CA ALA A 271 -8.53 3.33 8.65
C ALA A 271 -8.93 4.09 9.91
N GLN A 272 -9.90 5.01 9.85
CA GLN A 272 -10.33 5.78 11.02
C GLN A 272 -10.89 4.90 12.15
N SER A 273 -11.90 4.08 11.88
CA SER A 273 -12.47 3.18 12.90
C SER A 273 -11.46 2.14 13.39
N HIS A 274 -10.59 1.65 12.50
CA HIS A 274 -9.52 0.73 12.88
C HIS A 274 -8.46 1.43 13.75
N LEU A 275 -8.09 2.66 13.42
CA LEU A 275 -7.11 3.48 14.13
C LEU A 275 -7.60 3.82 15.54
N GLU A 276 -8.88 4.15 15.71
CA GLU A 276 -9.46 4.37 17.04
C GLU A 276 -9.36 3.13 17.92
N ARG A 277 -9.71 1.96 17.38
CA ARG A 277 -9.57 0.68 18.10
C ARG A 277 -8.10 0.38 18.42
N GLN A 278 -7.19 0.63 17.50
CA GLN A 278 -5.76 0.42 17.71
C GLN A 278 -5.18 1.40 18.72
N ARG A 279 -5.59 2.67 18.70
CA ARG A 279 -5.27 3.67 19.74
C ARG A 279 -5.71 3.18 21.11
N GLN A 280 -6.94 2.67 21.23
CA GLN A 280 -7.43 2.13 22.49
C GLN A 280 -6.60 0.93 22.97
N ILE A 281 -6.34 -0.05 22.10
CA ILE A 281 -5.53 -1.23 22.43
C ILE A 281 -4.12 -0.81 22.82
N HIS A 282 -3.51 0.10 22.08
CA HIS A 282 -2.15 0.54 22.33
C HIS A 282 -2.03 1.37 23.61
N ARG A 283 -3.01 2.24 23.88
CA ARG A 283 -3.14 2.92 25.17
C ARG A 283 -3.25 1.93 26.33
N LEU A 284 -4.05 0.87 26.20
CA LEU A 284 -4.13 -0.18 27.24
C LEU A 284 -2.77 -0.86 27.46
N ARG A 285 -1.97 -1.09 26.40
CA ARG A 285 -0.61 -1.64 26.53
C ARG A 285 0.34 -0.68 27.25
N HIS A 286 0.22 0.63 27.01
CA HIS A 286 0.99 1.64 27.75
C HIS A 286 0.54 1.72 29.21
N VAL A 287 -0.77 1.63 29.48
CA VAL A 287 -1.30 1.54 30.85
C VAL A 287 -0.73 0.32 31.58
N ILE A 288 -0.65 -0.85 30.95
CA ILE A 288 -0.03 -2.04 31.55
C ILE A 288 1.44 -1.78 31.91
N ARG A 289 2.20 -1.10 31.04
CA ARG A 289 3.58 -0.70 31.33
C ARG A 289 3.65 0.27 32.51
N GLU A 290 2.79 1.29 32.55
CA GLU A 290 2.80 2.27 33.65
C GLU A 290 2.39 1.64 34.99
N LEU A 291 1.48 0.64 34.97
CA LEU A 291 1.08 -0.09 36.17
C LEU A 291 2.26 -0.81 36.83
N GLU A 292 3.31 -1.20 36.08
CA GLU A 292 4.54 -1.79 36.61
C GLU A 292 5.16 -0.94 37.73
N GLN A 293 5.14 0.39 37.56
CA GLN A 293 5.71 1.34 38.52
C GLN A 293 5.01 1.30 39.88
N TYR A 294 3.74 0.90 39.90
CA TYR A 294 2.90 0.83 41.10
C TYR A 294 2.89 -0.55 41.75
N ILE A 295 3.45 -1.58 41.10
CA ILE A 295 3.56 -2.92 41.67
C ILE A 295 4.78 -2.97 42.61
N PRO A 296 4.65 -3.46 43.87
CA PRO A 296 5.78 -3.65 44.77
C PRO A 296 6.84 -4.60 44.21
N GLU A 297 8.12 -4.27 44.39
CA GLU A 297 9.26 -5.03 43.81
C GLU A 297 9.19 -6.53 44.10
N ALA A 298 8.87 -6.92 45.34
CA ALA A 298 8.75 -8.32 45.74
C ALA A 298 7.71 -9.14 44.95
N MET A 299 6.72 -8.47 44.33
CA MET A 299 5.69 -9.11 43.50
C MET A 299 6.02 -9.05 42.00
N ARG A 300 6.88 -8.12 41.55
CA ARG A 300 7.21 -7.96 40.13
C ARG A 300 7.86 -9.20 39.54
N ASP A 301 8.68 -9.90 40.32
CA ASP A 301 9.41 -11.08 39.86
C ASP A 301 8.57 -12.36 39.86
N THR A 302 7.30 -12.29 40.29
CA THR A 302 6.41 -13.45 40.22
C THR A 302 6.01 -13.72 38.77
N GLN A 303 5.97 -14.99 38.37
CA GLN A 303 5.62 -15.38 37.01
C GLN A 303 4.29 -14.79 36.55
N ALA A 304 3.28 -14.77 37.44
CA ALA A 304 1.97 -14.22 37.13
C ALA A 304 2.01 -12.73 36.78
N VAL A 305 2.85 -11.94 37.45
CA VAL A 305 3.00 -10.50 37.16
C VAL A 305 3.80 -10.30 35.87
N GLN A 306 4.88 -11.05 35.67
CA GLN A 306 5.66 -11.02 34.42
C GLN A 306 4.79 -11.34 33.18
N ASP A 307 3.90 -12.33 33.29
CA ASP A 307 2.98 -12.70 32.21
C ASP A 307 2.00 -11.56 31.86
N LEU A 308 1.55 -10.78 32.85
CA LEU A 308 0.69 -9.61 32.64
C LEU A 308 1.48 -8.44 32.02
N LEU A 309 2.68 -8.15 32.56
CA LEU A 309 3.54 -7.07 32.09
C LEU A 309 4.05 -7.30 30.66
N ALA A 310 4.18 -8.55 30.23
CA ALA A 310 4.55 -8.91 28.86
C ALA A 310 3.54 -8.45 27.79
N TRP A 311 2.30 -8.12 28.18
CA TRP A 311 1.31 -7.49 27.28
C TRP A 311 1.53 -5.98 27.11
N GLY A 312 2.31 -5.36 28.01
CA GLY A 312 2.70 -3.96 27.92
C GLY A 312 3.58 -3.67 26.70
N CYS A 313 3.57 -2.43 26.23
CA CYS A 313 4.38 -2.03 25.07
C CYS A 313 4.76 -0.56 25.20
N GLY A 314 6.04 -0.24 24.98
CA GLY A 314 6.54 1.13 25.04
C GLY A 314 6.71 1.83 23.69
N THR A 315 6.36 1.17 22.59
CA THR A 315 6.56 1.73 21.24
C THR A 315 5.62 2.90 20.98
N THR A 316 6.07 3.82 20.14
CA THR A 316 5.28 4.97 19.67
C THR A 316 5.11 4.91 18.16
N MET A 317 3.92 5.17 17.66
CA MET A 317 3.64 5.15 16.22
C MET A 317 3.05 6.49 15.78
N GLN A 318 3.65 7.12 14.79
CA GLN A 318 3.18 8.37 14.22
C GLN A 318 2.71 8.09 12.80
N VAL A 319 1.40 8.18 12.56
CA VAL A 319 0.80 7.95 11.25
C VAL A 319 0.63 9.31 10.56
N LEU A 320 1.29 9.47 9.42
CA LEU A 320 1.19 10.64 8.55
C LEU A 320 0.33 10.23 7.36
N GLU A 321 -0.91 10.70 7.34
CA GLU A 321 -1.86 10.42 6.25
C GLU A 321 -1.64 11.42 5.10
N LEU A 322 -1.35 10.87 3.92
CA LEU A 322 -1.21 11.57 2.65
C LEU A 322 -2.38 11.15 1.76
N ASP A 323 -3.39 12.01 1.70
CA ASP A 323 -4.64 11.74 0.99
C ASP A 323 -4.57 12.33 -0.42
N ALA A 324 -4.76 11.50 -1.44
CA ALA A 324 -4.77 11.96 -2.82
C ALA A 324 -5.97 12.90 -3.06
N PRO A 325 -5.76 14.06 -3.71
CA PRO A 325 -6.82 15.01 -3.98
C PRO A 325 -7.77 14.49 -5.07
N SER A 326 -8.99 15.02 -5.09
CA SER A 326 -9.89 14.86 -6.23
C SER A 326 -9.64 15.97 -7.25
N PHE A 327 -9.68 15.64 -8.53
CA PHE A 327 -9.43 16.58 -9.63
C PHE A 327 -10.70 17.07 -10.33
N GLY A 328 -11.88 16.98 -9.68
CA GLY A 328 -13.14 17.57 -10.18
C GLY A 328 -14.05 16.61 -10.95
N GLU A 329 -14.81 17.14 -11.91
CA GLU A 329 -15.98 16.44 -12.50
C GLU A 329 -15.64 15.25 -13.42
N ASP A 330 -14.41 15.12 -13.90
CA ASP A 330 -13.96 14.04 -14.80
C ASP A 330 -13.41 12.79 -14.05
N ASP A 331 -13.56 12.73 -12.73
CA ASP A 331 -12.97 11.69 -11.86
C ASP A 331 -13.73 10.33 -11.93
N PHE A 332 -14.72 10.17 -12.81
CA PHE A 332 -15.50 8.93 -12.91
C PHE A 332 -14.65 7.72 -13.33
N HIS A 333 -13.60 7.92 -14.11
CA HIS A 333 -12.71 6.83 -14.54
C HIS A 333 -11.30 6.98 -13.95
N LYS A 334 -11.18 7.66 -12.81
CA LYS A 334 -9.89 8.03 -12.22
C LYS A 334 -8.97 6.86 -11.89
N ASP A 335 -9.56 5.73 -11.52
CA ASP A 335 -8.90 4.47 -11.20
C ASP A 335 -8.37 3.72 -12.43
N ILE A 336 -8.79 4.14 -13.62
CA ILE A 336 -8.44 3.54 -14.91
C ILE A 336 -7.91 4.58 -15.93
N ASP A 337 -7.67 5.80 -15.48
CA ASP A 337 -7.06 6.87 -16.28
C ASP A 337 -5.53 6.77 -16.20
N PHE A 338 -4.97 5.94 -17.08
CA PHE A 338 -3.54 5.77 -17.25
C PHE A 338 -2.96 6.65 -18.36
N SER A 339 -3.63 7.76 -18.68
CA SER A 339 -3.07 8.76 -19.58
C SER A 339 -1.79 9.37 -19.00
N ALA A 340 -0.86 9.76 -19.87
CA ALA A 340 0.38 10.39 -19.43
C ALA A 340 0.12 11.67 -18.61
N SER A 341 -0.89 12.46 -18.99
CA SER A 341 -1.31 13.67 -18.26
C SER A 341 -1.93 13.33 -16.91
N GLY A 342 -2.79 12.31 -16.84
CA GLY A 342 -3.39 11.84 -15.59
C GLY A 342 -2.35 11.29 -14.60
N ILE A 343 -1.37 10.54 -15.10
CA ILE A 343 -0.25 10.02 -14.30
C ILE A 343 0.61 11.18 -13.78
N ALA A 344 1.03 12.09 -14.67
CA ALA A 344 1.88 13.22 -14.31
C ALA A 344 1.20 14.11 -13.25
N ARG A 345 -0.08 14.46 -13.45
CA ARG A 345 -0.85 15.28 -12.51
C ARG A 345 -0.92 14.66 -11.11
N ARG A 346 -1.16 13.35 -11.01
CA ARG A 346 -1.24 12.63 -9.73
C ARG A 346 0.12 12.53 -9.05
N ARG A 347 1.18 12.25 -9.82
CA ARG A 347 2.56 12.24 -9.31
C ARG A 347 2.94 13.61 -8.74
N THR A 348 2.69 14.70 -9.47
CA THR A 348 2.96 16.06 -8.98
C THR A 348 2.23 16.35 -7.67
N ALA A 349 0.94 16.00 -7.57
CA ALA A 349 0.20 16.17 -6.31
C ALA A 349 0.84 15.39 -5.14
N GLY A 350 1.20 14.12 -5.35
CA GLY A 350 1.83 13.32 -4.30
C GLY A 350 3.19 13.85 -3.85
N TYR A 351 3.97 14.39 -4.81
CA TYR A 351 5.23 15.05 -4.52
C TYR A 351 5.02 16.31 -3.67
N ASP A 352 4.12 17.20 -4.10
CA ASP A 352 3.85 18.48 -3.42
C ASP A 352 3.28 18.27 -2.00
N ASP A 353 2.35 17.34 -1.83
CA ASP A 353 1.75 17.01 -0.52
C ASP A 353 2.81 16.47 0.45
N THR A 354 3.69 15.61 -0.06
CA THR A 354 4.78 15.04 0.74
C THR A 354 5.80 16.11 1.10
N ARG A 355 6.17 17.00 0.17
CA ARG A 355 7.03 18.15 0.45
C ARG A 355 6.48 19.00 1.60
N ARG A 356 5.19 19.35 1.58
CA ARG A 356 4.55 20.09 2.68
C ARG A 356 4.58 19.32 4.00
N MET A 357 4.32 18.02 3.96
CA MET A 357 4.40 17.15 5.15
C MET A 357 5.82 17.11 5.73
N LEU A 358 6.84 17.02 4.87
CA LEU A 358 8.24 17.00 5.27
C LEU A 358 8.70 18.33 5.86
N GLU A 359 8.23 19.45 5.32
CA GLU A 359 8.48 20.80 5.84
C GLU A 359 7.87 21.00 7.23
N ARG A 360 6.64 20.50 7.43
CA ARG A 360 5.97 20.52 8.75
C ARG A 360 6.68 19.61 9.76
N ALA A 361 7.21 18.46 9.32
CA ALA A 361 7.89 17.46 10.14
C ALA A 361 7.14 17.11 11.46
N PRO A 362 5.85 16.72 11.40
CA PRO A 362 5.02 16.53 12.60
C PRO A 362 5.53 15.44 13.54
N TRP A 363 6.39 14.53 13.08
CA TRP A 363 7.04 13.53 13.93
C TRP A 363 7.96 14.15 15.01
N ARG A 364 8.31 15.43 14.88
CA ARG A 364 9.06 16.19 15.90
C ARG A 364 8.17 16.72 17.02
N GLU A 365 6.85 16.70 16.85
CA GLU A 365 5.91 17.11 17.89
C GLU A 365 5.96 16.11 19.06
N THR A 366 5.90 16.62 20.29
CA THR A 366 5.89 15.78 21.50
C THR A 366 4.58 15.00 21.58
N MET A 367 4.66 13.68 21.56
CA MET A 367 3.50 12.81 21.76
C MET A 367 3.17 12.65 23.24
N ASP A 368 1.88 12.46 23.55
CA ASP A 368 1.47 11.95 24.85
C ASP A 368 2.05 10.53 25.04
N PRO A 369 2.90 10.30 26.06
CA PRO A 369 3.48 8.99 26.34
C PRO A 369 2.45 7.89 26.62
N MET A 370 1.20 8.23 26.93
CA MET A 370 0.12 7.30 27.24
C MET A 370 -0.69 6.88 26.00
N GLU A 371 -0.79 7.73 24.97
CA GLU A 371 -1.56 7.41 23.77
C GLU A 371 -0.82 6.44 22.86
N GLY A 372 0.50 6.64 22.71
CA GLY A 372 1.41 5.80 21.93
C GLY A 372 1.12 5.72 20.41
N ILE A 373 0.00 6.27 19.91
CA ILE A 373 -0.31 6.44 18.49
C ILE A 373 -0.81 7.87 18.21
N ALA A 374 -0.07 8.65 17.41
CA ALA A 374 -0.51 9.95 16.90
C ALA A 374 -0.85 9.84 15.40
N VAL A 375 -1.82 10.63 14.94
CA VAL A 375 -2.20 10.69 13.52
C VAL A 375 -2.17 12.14 13.07
N TYR A 376 -1.49 12.41 11.97
CA TYR A 376 -1.35 13.72 11.35
C TYR A 376 -1.88 13.66 9.93
N ARG A 377 -2.73 14.62 9.56
CA ARG A 377 -3.27 14.76 8.21
C ARG A 377 -2.71 15.98 7.53
N GLU A 378 -2.50 15.86 6.22
CA GLU A 378 -2.39 16.99 5.32
C GLU A 378 -3.81 17.54 5.09
N ALA A 379 -4.01 18.83 5.34
CA ALA A 379 -5.32 19.46 5.16
C ALA A 379 -5.39 20.04 3.74
N HIS A 380 -6.12 19.36 2.85
CA HIS A 380 -6.53 19.97 1.59
C HIS A 380 -7.54 21.07 1.90
N GLY A 381 -7.21 22.32 1.58
CA GLY A 381 -8.13 23.44 1.72
C GLY A 381 -9.38 23.23 0.87
N ASP A 382 -10.54 23.56 1.45
CA ASP A 382 -11.88 23.43 0.85
C ASP A 382 -12.04 24.08 -0.53
#